data_AF-A0A8S3CJS5-F1
#
_entry.id   AF-A0A8S3CJS5-F1
#
_cell.length_a   1.000
_cell.length_b   1.000
_cell.length_c   1.000
_cell.angle_alpha   90.00
_cell.angle_beta   90.00
_cell.angle_gamma   90.00
#
_symmetry.space_group_name_H-M   'P 1'
#
loop_
_entity.id
_entity.type
_entity.pdbx_description
1 polymer ?
#
loop_
_entity_poly.entity_id
_entity_poly.type
_entity_poly.pdbx_seq_one_letter_code
_entity_poly.pdbx_strand_id
1 'polypeptide(L)'
;MPLYGRRLFHLNEDDVKDNNEQEQIYTIEHTGETFHSQKLYENVKKAYELDRWTCECTWRAGLTHKDASQSEIETRKSLSTIVPSYYHKIIFDIVHHSVKPLEKLAEEASIVLGQSFVIGEPVQFKKRKDTNVVKGTIERIEENDDQRKRTSERASAQARLISDKQMKNVKYAIRLSDEDRVLSNVQPNELQRSSLIPNREKLKTFIRSYAFRLGNRADSPWIFYDDLIKDKYEIKERIPSETIEEYKKAMTITLDEIIREQERILRKQTEEQEAQSSPNKKSDDNHTN
;
A
#
# COMPACT_ATOMS: atom_id res chain seq x y z
N MET A 1 6.80 -0.23 -5.72
CA MET A 1 7.27 -0.75 -7.01
C MET A 1 6.09 -0.75 -7.94
N PRO A 2 6.23 -0.23 -9.17
CA PRO A 2 5.17 -0.28 -10.16
C PRO A 2 4.69 -1.70 -10.41
N LEU A 3 3.40 -1.82 -10.74
CA LEU A 3 2.82 -3.10 -11.18
C LEU A 3 2.90 -3.21 -12.69
N TYR A 4 3.13 -4.42 -13.20
CA TYR A 4 2.90 -4.72 -14.61
C TYR A 4 1.43 -5.11 -14.79
N GLY A 5 0.63 -4.18 -15.28
CA GLY A 5 -0.83 -4.24 -15.21
C GLY A 5 -1.32 -4.26 -13.75
N ARG A 6 -1.59 -5.46 -13.22
CA ARG A 6 -2.00 -5.66 -11.81
C ARG A 6 -1.16 -6.70 -11.09
N ARG A 7 -0.03 -7.11 -11.69
CA ARG A 7 0.87 -8.13 -11.15
C ARG A 7 2.15 -7.48 -10.63
N LEU A 8 2.71 -8.05 -9.57
CA LEU A 8 4.02 -7.66 -9.07
C LEU A 8 5.07 -8.05 -10.10
N PHE A 9 6.04 -7.20 -10.36
CA PHE A 9 7.15 -7.55 -11.23
C PHE A 9 8.35 -8.00 -10.39
N HIS A 10 8.97 -9.11 -10.78
CA HIS A 10 10.21 -9.59 -10.18
C HIS A 10 11.20 -9.99 -11.26
N LEU A 11 12.44 -9.58 -11.08
CA LEU A 11 13.59 -10.01 -11.86
C LEU A 11 14.26 -11.16 -11.11
N ASN A 12 14.46 -12.29 -11.79
CA ASN A 12 15.16 -13.43 -11.19
C ASN A 12 16.62 -13.04 -10.92
N GLU A 13 17.09 -13.29 -9.69
CA GLU A 13 18.44 -12.89 -9.25
C GLU A 13 19.57 -13.74 -9.84
N ASP A 14 19.25 -14.94 -10.35
CA ASP A 14 20.22 -15.90 -10.88
C ASP A 14 20.99 -15.40 -12.12
N ASP A 15 20.48 -14.36 -12.80
CA ASP A 15 21.14 -13.74 -13.96
C ASP A 15 21.99 -12.50 -13.62
N VAL A 16 22.01 -12.07 -12.35
CA VAL A 16 22.64 -10.80 -11.90
C VAL A 16 24.06 -11.02 -11.37
N LYS A 17 24.43 -12.24 -10.97
CA LYS A 17 25.73 -12.53 -10.34
C LYS A 17 26.56 -13.52 -11.15
N ASP A 18 27.32 -13.00 -12.11
CA ASP A 18 28.56 -13.65 -12.54
C ASP A 18 29.76 -12.83 -12.06
N ASN A 19 30.52 -13.41 -11.13
CA ASN A 19 31.74 -12.85 -10.55
C ASN A 19 32.90 -12.94 -11.55
N ASN A 20 32.88 -12.15 -12.63
CA ASN A 20 34.06 -11.95 -13.45
C ASN A 20 34.40 -10.46 -13.55
N GLU A 21 35.56 -10.10 -13.00
CA GLU A 21 36.06 -8.74 -12.75
C GLU A 21 36.39 -7.92 -14.03
N GLN A 22 35.88 -8.29 -15.20
CA GLN A 22 36.24 -7.65 -16.49
C GLN A 22 35.07 -7.42 -17.46
N GLU A 23 33.81 -7.59 -17.06
CA GLU A 23 32.69 -7.44 -17.99
C GLU A 23 32.05 -6.04 -18.00
N GLN A 24 31.60 -5.65 -19.19
CA GLN A 24 30.89 -4.40 -19.46
C GLN A 24 29.58 -4.35 -18.66
N ILE A 25 29.48 -3.40 -17.72
CA ILE A 25 28.30 -3.22 -16.87
C ILE A 25 27.27 -2.38 -17.61
N TYR A 26 26.06 -2.91 -17.77
CA TYR A 26 24.91 -2.19 -18.31
C TYR A 26 24.01 -1.71 -17.17
N THR A 27 23.67 -0.43 -17.15
CA THR A 27 22.86 0.16 -16.06
C THR A 27 21.56 0.74 -16.60
N ILE A 28 20.45 0.51 -15.89
CA ILE A 28 19.18 1.20 -16.14
C ILE A 28 19.17 2.52 -15.36
N GLU A 29 19.08 3.63 -16.08
CA GLU A 29 19.26 4.98 -15.50
C GLU A 29 18.29 5.30 -14.36
N HIS A 30 17.01 4.91 -14.46
CA HIS A 30 15.99 5.30 -13.47
C HIS A 30 15.83 4.32 -12.29
N THR A 31 16.22 3.05 -12.43
CA THR A 31 16.20 2.07 -11.32
C THR A 31 17.57 1.90 -10.65
N GLY A 32 18.65 2.21 -11.37
CA GLY A 32 20.02 1.94 -10.92
C GLY A 32 20.40 0.46 -10.98
N GLU A 33 19.56 -0.39 -11.56
CA GLU A 33 19.84 -1.82 -11.73
C GLU A 33 20.99 -2.02 -12.72
N THR A 34 21.97 -2.84 -12.32
CA THR A 34 23.16 -3.15 -13.11
C THR A 34 23.12 -4.60 -13.58
N PHE A 35 23.50 -4.84 -14.83
CA PHE A 35 23.47 -6.14 -15.48
C PHE A 35 24.82 -6.42 -16.15
N HIS A 36 25.27 -7.66 -16.08
CA HIS A 36 26.45 -8.15 -16.81
C HIS A 36 26.05 -8.72 -18.19
N SER A 37 24.87 -9.34 -18.29
CA SER A 37 24.33 -9.84 -19.54
C SER A 37 23.67 -8.72 -20.37
N GLN A 38 24.24 -8.42 -21.55
CA GLN A 38 23.65 -7.49 -22.51
C GLN A 38 22.23 -7.91 -22.91
N LYS A 39 22.00 -9.21 -23.13
CA LYS A 39 20.70 -9.74 -23.53
C LYS A 39 19.63 -9.48 -22.45
N LEU A 40 19.98 -9.71 -21.19
CA LEU A 40 19.07 -9.44 -20.09
C LEU A 40 18.77 -7.94 -20.00
N TYR A 41 19.81 -7.09 -20.04
CA TYR A 41 19.64 -5.64 -20.06
C TYR A 41 18.67 -5.16 -21.16
N GLU A 42 18.86 -5.63 -22.40
CA GLU A 42 17.99 -5.26 -23.51
C GLU A 42 16.54 -5.72 -23.31
N ASN A 43 16.35 -6.93 -22.75
CA ASN A 43 15.03 -7.46 -22.46
C ASN A 43 14.32 -6.66 -21.35
N VAL A 44 15.03 -6.34 -20.27
CA VAL A 44 14.47 -5.50 -19.18
C VAL A 44 14.14 -4.11 -19.69
N LYS A 45 15.04 -3.50 -20.47
CA LYS A 45 14.82 -2.19 -21.09
C LYS A 45 13.56 -2.20 -21.96
N LYS A 46 13.41 -3.19 -22.84
CA LYS A 46 12.20 -3.35 -23.65
C LYS A 46 10.94 -3.51 -22.80
N ALA A 47 11.00 -4.31 -21.72
CA ALA A 47 9.87 -4.49 -20.82
C ALA A 47 9.49 -3.18 -20.08
N TYR A 48 10.48 -2.37 -19.70
CA TYR A 48 10.28 -1.09 -19.02
C TYR A 48 9.71 0.01 -19.93
N GLU A 49 9.99 -0.08 -21.24
CA GLU A 49 9.45 0.82 -22.27
C GLU A 49 7.98 0.53 -22.64
N LEU A 50 7.41 -0.60 -22.20
CA LEU A 50 6.00 -0.93 -22.50
C LEU A 50 5.04 0.00 -21.74
N ASP A 51 4.00 0.50 -22.39
CA ASP A 51 2.91 1.26 -21.78
C ASP A 51 1.87 0.36 -21.06
N ARG A 52 2.37 -0.53 -20.20
CA ARG A 52 1.54 -1.50 -19.46
C ARG A 52 1.77 -1.43 -17.96
N TRP A 53 2.63 -0.54 -17.49
CA TRP A 53 2.86 -0.34 -16.08
C TRP A 53 1.75 0.47 -15.43
N THR A 54 1.53 0.20 -14.16
CA THR A 54 0.53 0.86 -13.33
C THR A 54 1.19 1.36 -12.06
N CYS A 55 0.98 2.62 -11.74
CA CYS A 55 1.37 3.19 -10.45
C CYS A 55 0.39 2.68 -9.39
N GLU A 56 0.85 1.86 -8.43
CA GLU A 56 -0.08 1.33 -7.41
C GLU A 56 -0.65 2.45 -6.54
N CYS A 57 0.16 3.45 -6.20
CA CYS A 57 -0.26 4.51 -5.29
C CYS A 57 -1.44 5.34 -5.85
N THR A 58 -1.46 5.57 -7.16
CA THR A 58 -2.46 6.40 -7.85
C THR A 58 -3.44 5.61 -8.72
N TRP A 59 -3.17 4.32 -8.95
CA TRP A 59 -3.89 3.43 -9.88
C TRP A 59 -3.87 3.90 -11.35
N ARG A 60 -2.97 4.81 -11.72
CA ARG A 60 -2.80 5.23 -13.12
C ARG A 60 -2.11 4.12 -13.90
N ALA A 61 -2.81 3.57 -14.89
CA ALA A 61 -2.34 2.52 -15.78
C ALA A 61 -1.93 3.09 -17.15
N GLY A 62 -1.27 2.27 -17.96
CA GLY A 62 -0.81 2.68 -19.30
C GLY A 62 0.43 3.57 -19.26
N LEU A 63 1.27 3.39 -18.23
CA LEU A 63 2.50 4.13 -18.03
C LEU A 63 3.70 3.27 -18.44
N THR A 64 4.83 3.92 -18.70
CA THR A 64 6.14 3.25 -18.71
C THR A 64 6.56 2.91 -17.27
N HIS A 65 7.54 2.02 -17.11
CA HIS A 65 8.08 1.70 -15.78
C HIS A 65 8.62 2.96 -15.09
N LYS A 66 9.31 3.82 -15.86
CA LYS A 66 9.91 5.06 -15.36
C LYS A 66 8.84 6.02 -14.86
N ASP A 67 7.77 6.25 -15.63
CA ASP A 67 6.69 7.17 -15.25
C ASP A 67 5.89 6.66 -14.05
N ALA A 68 5.61 5.36 -14.01
CA ALA A 68 4.95 4.74 -12.88
C ALA A 68 5.82 4.85 -11.61
N SER A 69 7.13 4.58 -11.73
CA SER A 69 8.09 4.70 -10.61
C SER A 69 8.15 6.13 -10.08
N GLN A 70 8.25 7.12 -10.97
CA GLN A 70 8.29 8.52 -10.60
C GLN A 70 7.00 8.95 -9.90
N SER A 71 5.84 8.55 -10.43
CA SER A 71 4.55 8.81 -9.82
C SER A 71 4.43 8.21 -8.40
N GLU A 72 4.97 7.01 -8.18
CA GLU A 72 5.03 6.44 -6.84
C GLU A 72 5.94 7.22 -5.89
N ILE A 73 7.12 7.63 -6.34
CA ILE A 73 8.07 8.41 -5.53
C ILE A 73 7.45 9.74 -5.11
N GLU A 74 6.84 10.46 -6.05
CA GLU A 74 6.15 11.72 -5.78
C GLU A 74 5.00 11.54 -4.79
N THR A 75 4.19 10.50 -5.00
CA THR A 75 3.10 10.19 -4.08
C THR A 75 3.65 9.89 -2.69
N ARG A 76 4.68 9.02 -2.57
CA ARG A 76 5.32 8.67 -1.29
C ARG A 76 5.93 9.88 -0.58
N LYS A 77 6.56 10.80 -1.31
CA LYS A 77 7.10 12.06 -0.73
C LYS A 77 6.01 12.92 -0.10
N SER A 78 4.82 12.95 -0.68
CA SER A 78 3.68 13.72 -0.14
C SER A 78 2.91 13.01 0.98
N LEU A 79 3.17 11.71 1.23
CA LEU A 79 2.38 10.93 2.20
C LEU A 79 2.44 11.46 3.63
N SER A 80 3.59 11.96 4.10
CA SER A 80 3.71 12.51 5.45
C SER A 80 2.83 13.75 5.66
N THR A 81 2.57 14.50 4.58
CA THR A 81 1.64 15.62 4.56
C THR A 81 0.18 15.16 4.48
N ILE A 82 -0.07 14.00 3.84
CA ILE A 82 -1.40 13.43 3.64
C ILE A 82 -1.90 12.75 4.92
N VAL A 83 -1.06 11.92 5.54
CA VAL A 83 -1.32 11.15 6.76
C VAL A 83 -0.14 11.34 7.71
N PRO A 84 -0.35 12.03 8.84
CA PRO A 84 0.66 12.16 9.87
C PRO A 84 1.10 10.83 10.49
N SER A 85 2.36 10.75 10.90
CA SER A 85 3.00 9.53 11.40
C SER A 85 2.34 8.90 12.63
N TYR A 86 1.71 9.73 13.48
CA TYR A 86 0.97 9.25 14.66
C TYR A 86 -0.26 8.39 14.29
N TYR A 87 -0.80 8.52 13.08
CA TYR A 87 -1.89 7.65 12.59
C TYR A 87 -1.40 6.35 11.94
N HIS A 88 -0.11 6.22 11.64
CA HIS A 88 0.38 5.07 10.86
C HIS A 88 0.09 3.74 11.56
N LYS A 89 0.40 3.63 12.85
CA LYS A 89 0.23 2.38 13.62
C LYS A 89 -1.20 1.87 13.55
N ILE A 90 -2.17 2.72 13.88
CA ILE A 90 -3.58 2.34 13.93
C ILE A 90 -4.13 1.97 12.55
N ILE A 91 -3.69 2.66 11.49
CA ILE A 91 -4.07 2.30 10.12
C ILE A 91 -3.45 0.96 9.72
N PHE A 92 -2.18 0.74 10.04
CA PHE A 92 -1.48 -0.51 9.74
C PHE A 92 -2.09 -1.72 10.45
N ASP A 93 -2.52 -1.57 11.71
CA ASP A 93 -3.23 -2.63 12.45
C ASP A 93 -4.58 -3.03 11.83
N ILE A 94 -5.29 -2.07 11.22
CA ILE A 94 -6.56 -2.28 10.51
C ILE A 94 -6.31 -2.97 9.16
N VAL A 95 -5.26 -2.58 8.45
CA VAL A 95 -4.96 -3.06 7.10
C VAL A 95 -4.36 -4.46 7.12
N HIS A 96 -3.35 -4.69 7.95
CA HIS A 96 -2.54 -5.90 7.91
C HIS A 96 -3.38 -7.15 8.14
N HIS A 97 -3.29 -8.11 7.22
CA HIS A 97 -4.07 -9.34 7.18
C HIS A 97 -5.59 -9.18 7.09
N SER A 98 -6.10 -7.97 6.85
CA SER A 98 -7.52 -7.79 6.55
C SER A 98 -7.82 -8.34 5.17
N VAL A 99 -9.00 -8.92 4.99
CA VAL A 99 -9.51 -9.38 3.69
C VAL A 99 -10.50 -8.39 3.08
N LYS A 100 -10.81 -7.31 3.80
CA LYS A 100 -11.77 -6.29 3.37
C LYS A 100 -11.28 -5.57 2.11
N PRO A 101 -12.18 -5.16 1.21
CA PRO A 101 -11.78 -4.34 0.08
C PRO A 101 -11.27 -2.97 0.55
N LEU A 102 -10.44 -2.33 -0.26
CA LEU A 102 -9.80 -1.05 0.07
C LEU A 102 -10.78 0.02 0.55
N GLU A 103 -11.94 0.11 -0.09
CA GLU A 103 -12.97 1.09 0.25
C GLU A 103 -13.46 0.92 1.70
N LYS A 104 -13.61 -0.33 2.14
CA LYS A 104 -14.03 -0.67 3.51
C LYS A 104 -12.92 -0.47 4.53
N LEU A 105 -11.67 -0.72 4.15
CA LEU A 105 -10.53 -0.42 5.00
C LEU A 105 -10.38 1.08 5.26
N ALA A 106 -10.52 1.90 4.21
CA ALA A 106 -10.44 3.35 4.34
C ALA A 106 -11.61 3.93 5.15
N GLU A 107 -12.82 3.38 4.97
CA GLU A 107 -13.99 3.72 5.79
C GLU A 107 -13.75 3.39 7.28
N GLU A 108 -13.30 2.17 7.58
CA GLU A 108 -13.01 1.73 8.94
C GLU A 108 -11.91 2.56 9.60
N ALA A 109 -10.80 2.81 8.89
CA ALA A 109 -9.75 3.71 9.37
C ALA A 109 -10.30 5.11 9.66
N SER A 110 -11.10 5.68 8.76
CA SER A 110 -11.69 7.01 8.96
C SER A 110 -12.60 7.06 10.19
N ILE A 111 -13.39 6.01 10.45
CA ILE A 111 -14.27 5.92 11.62
C ILE A 111 -13.42 5.86 12.90
N VAL A 112 -12.44 4.96 12.95
CA VAL A 112 -11.58 4.77 14.12
C VAL A 112 -10.82 6.05 14.46
N LEU A 113 -10.25 6.72 13.46
CA LEU A 113 -9.59 8.01 13.62
C LEU A 113 -10.55 9.13 14.04
N GLY A 114 -11.82 9.05 13.65
CA GLY A 114 -12.88 9.98 14.07
C GLY A 114 -13.22 9.87 15.54
N GLN A 115 -13.29 8.65 16.05
CA GLN A 115 -13.86 8.36 17.35
C GLN A 115 -12.81 8.29 18.49
N SER A 116 -11.52 8.18 18.18
CA SER A 116 -10.45 8.04 19.17
C SER A 116 -9.28 8.97 18.90
N PHE A 117 -8.49 9.26 19.94
CA PHE A 117 -7.22 9.97 19.82
C PHE A 117 -6.06 8.99 19.90
N VAL A 118 -4.99 9.26 19.17
CA VAL A 118 -3.80 8.40 19.12
C VAL A 118 -2.61 9.03 19.82
N ILE A 119 -1.67 8.20 20.27
CA ILE A 119 -0.42 8.65 20.90
C ILE A 119 0.36 9.54 19.92
N GLY A 120 0.83 10.68 20.41
CA GLY A 120 1.53 11.70 19.63
C GLY A 120 0.62 12.67 18.87
N GLU A 121 -0.71 12.46 18.89
CA GLU A 121 -1.65 13.37 18.22
C GLU A 121 -1.67 14.75 18.90
N PRO A 122 -1.52 15.85 18.15
CA PRO A 122 -1.61 17.20 18.70
C PRO A 122 -3.07 17.59 18.96
N VAL A 123 -3.36 17.94 20.20
CA VAL A 123 -4.69 18.29 20.68
C VAL A 123 -4.69 19.66 21.35
N GLN A 124 -5.87 20.26 21.37
CA GLN A 124 -6.20 21.46 22.10
C GLN A 124 -7.23 21.11 23.15
N PHE A 125 -7.11 21.66 24.34
CA PHE A 125 -8.13 21.49 25.36
C PHE A 125 -8.32 22.79 26.13
N LYS A 126 -9.56 23.02 26.55
CA LYS A 126 -9.92 24.23 27.27
C LYS A 126 -10.00 23.89 28.76
N LYS A 127 -9.15 24.50 29.58
CA LYS A 127 -9.23 24.35 31.04
C LYS A 127 -10.60 24.91 31.47
N ARG A 128 -11.42 24.12 32.19
CA ARG A 128 -12.78 24.54 32.61
C ARG A 128 -12.84 25.90 33.34
N LYS A 129 -11.72 26.36 33.91
CA LYS A 129 -11.61 27.58 34.69
C LYS A 129 -11.00 28.78 33.92
N ASP A 130 -10.34 28.55 32.79
CA ASP A 130 -9.68 29.60 32.00
C ASP A 130 -10.19 29.60 30.55
N THR A 131 -10.37 30.79 29.97
CA THR A 131 -10.71 30.93 28.55
C THR A 131 -9.58 30.54 27.61
N ASN A 132 -8.37 30.33 28.14
CA ASN A 132 -7.17 29.99 27.40
C ASN A 132 -7.21 28.54 26.90
N VAL A 133 -7.10 28.38 25.59
CA VAL A 133 -6.94 27.09 24.92
C VAL A 133 -5.48 26.69 25.03
N VAL A 134 -5.21 25.56 25.68
CA VAL A 134 -3.85 25.04 25.84
C VAL A 134 -3.60 23.97 24.78
N LYS A 135 -2.43 24.03 24.15
CA LYS A 135 -1.98 23.03 23.19
C LYS A 135 -1.20 21.93 23.91
N GLY A 136 -1.35 20.70 23.44
CA GLY A 136 -0.61 19.57 23.96
C GLY A 136 -0.60 18.40 22.98
N THR A 137 0.05 17.31 23.39
CA THR A 137 0.11 16.06 22.64
C THR A 137 -0.33 14.91 23.51
N ILE A 138 -1.02 13.93 22.92
CA ILE A 138 -1.41 12.71 23.63
C ILE A 138 -0.15 11.92 23.96
N GLU A 139 0.14 11.75 25.25
CA GLU A 139 1.32 11.01 25.70
C GLU A 139 0.96 9.55 25.99
N ARG A 140 -0.17 9.30 26.66
CA ARG A 140 -0.64 7.95 27.01
C ARG A 140 -2.15 7.85 26.93
N ILE A 141 -2.62 6.64 26.63
CA ILE A 141 -4.03 6.27 26.66
C ILE A 141 -4.26 5.49 27.95
N GLU A 142 -5.12 6.01 28.82
CA GLU A 142 -5.47 5.45 30.12
C GLU A 142 -6.84 4.77 30.00
N GLU A 143 -6.85 3.44 29.87
CA GLU A 143 -8.09 2.66 29.94
C GLU A 143 -8.55 2.51 31.40
N ASN A 144 -9.82 2.75 31.70
CA ASN A 144 -10.36 2.51 33.05
C ASN A 144 -10.31 0.99 33.38
N ASP A 145 -9.57 0.64 34.43
CA ASP A 145 -9.29 -0.73 34.87
C ASP A 145 -10.52 -1.45 35.48
N ASP A 146 -11.63 -0.72 35.72
CA ASP A 146 -12.81 -1.21 36.44
C ASP A 146 -13.55 -2.38 35.75
N GLN A 147 -13.30 -2.65 34.47
CA GLN A 147 -13.88 -3.82 33.78
C GLN A 147 -13.00 -5.08 33.78
N ARG A 148 -11.71 -5.00 34.16
CA ARG A 148 -10.84 -6.19 34.16
C ARG A 148 -11.17 -7.18 35.28
N LYS A 149 -11.97 -6.80 36.28
CA LYS A 149 -12.41 -7.69 37.38
C LYS A 149 -13.69 -8.49 37.12
N ARG A 150 -14.38 -8.37 35.97
CA ARG A 150 -15.68 -9.06 35.76
C ARG A 150 -15.80 -10.03 34.59
N THR A 151 -14.79 -10.19 33.74
CA THR A 151 -14.83 -11.23 32.71
C THR A 151 -13.47 -11.88 32.57
N SER A 152 -13.17 -12.80 33.48
CA SER A 152 -12.26 -13.91 33.20
C SER A 152 -12.92 -14.84 32.18
N GLU A 153 -12.09 -15.30 31.24
CA GLU A 153 -12.29 -16.45 30.35
C GLU A 153 -13.11 -16.24 29.07
N ARG A 154 -12.45 -16.53 27.93
CA ARG A 154 -12.96 -16.63 26.55
C ARG A 154 -13.23 -15.34 25.77
N ALA A 155 -12.17 -14.59 25.51
CA ALA A 155 -11.97 -14.02 24.17
C ALA A 155 -10.46 -13.93 23.94
N SER A 156 -9.99 -14.60 22.89
CA SER A 156 -8.64 -14.47 22.34
C SER A 156 -8.25 -13.01 22.19
N ALA A 157 -6.95 -12.74 22.21
CA ALA A 157 -6.32 -11.43 22.03
C ALA A 157 -6.53 -10.88 20.59
N GLN A 158 -7.79 -10.78 20.18
CA GLN A 158 -8.26 -10.14 18.97
C GLN A 158 -8.04 -8.64 19.11
N ALA A 159 -7.61 -8.01 18.02
CA ALA A 159 -7.71 -6.57 17.85
C ALA A 159 -9.16 -6.13 18.17
N ARG A 160 -9.40 -5.67 19.39
CA ARG A 160 -10.66 -5.03 19.75
C ARG A 160 -10.60 -3.66 19.12
N LEU A 161 -11.12 -3.56 17.89
CA LEU A 161 -11.67 -2.30 17.40
C LEU A 161 -12.54 -1.77 18.54
N ILE A 162 -12.12 -0.65 19.12
CA ILE A 162 -12.66 -0.15 20.37
C ILE A 162 -14.16 0.07 20.14
N SER A 163 -15.00 -0.71 20.81
CA SER A 163 -16.45 -0.53 20.67
C SER A 163 -16.86 0.86 21.18
N ASP A 164 -17.95 1.43 20.67
CA ASP A 164 -18.49 2.72 21.13
C ASP A 164 -18.64 2.79 22.67
N LYS A 165 -18.86 1.65 23.33
CA LYS A 165 -18.92 1.52 24.80
C LYS A 165 -17.55 1.58 25.48
N GLN A 166 -16.50 1.07 24.83
CA GLN A 166 -15.13 1.12 25.37
C GLN A 166 -14.53 2.52 25.21
N MET A 167 -14.83 3.24 24.12
CA MET A 167 -14.29 4.58 23.87
C MET A 167 -14.73 5.64 24.89
N LYS A 168 -15.95 5.52 25.44
CA LYS A 168 -16.45 6.43 26.51
C LYS A 168 -15.72 6.29 27.84
N ASN A 169 -15.00 5.18 28.04
CA ASN A 169 -14.26 4.89 29.27
C ASN A 169 -12.74 5.07 29.10
N VAL A 170 -12.30 5.58 27.95
CA VAL A 170 -10.91 5.91 27.69
C VAL A 170 -10.63 7.32 28.16
N LYS A 171 -9.56 7.47 28.92
CA LYS A 171 -9.02 8.75 29.34
C LYS A 171 -7.63 8.93 28.75
N TYR A 172 -7.15 10.15 28.71
CA TYR A 172 -5.88 10.48 28.08
C TYR A 172 -4.96 11.22 29.03
N ALA A 173 -3.67 10.90 28.94
CA ALA A 173 -2.60 11.70 29.50
C ALA A 173 -2.03 12.62 28.42
N ILE A 174 -1.94 13.92 28.70
CA ILE A 174 -1.60 14.95 27.73
C ILE A 174 -0.37 15.70 28.20
N ARG A 175 0.67 15.74 27.38
CA ARG A 175 1.83 16.60 27.59
C ARG A 175 1.52 18.00 27.07
N LEU A 176 1.61 19.00 27.93
CA LEU A 176 1.38 20.39 27.52
C LEU A 176 2.57 20.90 26.71
N SER A 177 2.30 21.78 25.74
CA SER A 177 3.36 22.41 24.94
C SER A 177 4.03 23.57 25.68
N ASP A 178 3.28 24.28 26.51
CA ASP A 178 3.74 25.50 27.21
C ASP A 178 4.47 25.18 28.52
N GLU A 179 4.13 24.05 29.14
CA GLU A 179 4.71 23.55 30.39
C GLU A 179 5.08 22.08 30.15
N ASP A 180 6.29 21.61 30.48
CA ASP A 180 6.64 20.18 30.37
C ASP A 180 5.99 19.36 31.51
N ARG A 181 4.66 19.46 31.59
CA ARG A 181 3.78 18.83 32.55
C ARG A 181 2.81 17.92 31.81
N VAL A 182 2.48 16.82 32.47
CA VAL A 182 1.53 15.83 31.96
C VAL A 182 0.24 15.93 32.75
N LEU A 183 -0.87 16.20 32.06
CA LEU A 183 -2.22 16.12 32.61
C LEU A 183 -2.79 14.74 32.36
N SER A 184 -3.00 13.95 33.41
CA SER A 184 -3.66 12.65 33.34
C SER A 184 -5.19 12.76 33.46
N ASN A 185 -5.89 11.67 33.15
CA ASN A 185 -7.33 11.50 33.38
C ASN A 185 -8.22 12.50 32.61
N VAL A 186 -7.77 12.97 31.43
CA VAL A 186 -8.53 13.90 30.58
C VAL A 186 -9.54 13.16 29.71
N GLN A 187 -10.77 13.67 29.64
CA GLN A 187 -11.86 13.04 28.90
C GLN A 187 -11.85 13.41 27.41
N PRO A 188 -12.30 12.54 26.49
CA PRO A 188 -12.37 12.86 25.06
C PRO A 188 -13.16 14.14 24.74
N ASN A 189 -14.24 14.41 25.48
CA ASN A 189 -15.10 15.59 25.28
C ASN A 189 -14.41 16.91 25.65
N GLU A 190 -13.31 16.86 26.39
CA GLU A 190 -12.51 18.04 26.77
C GLU A 190 -11.45 18.36 25.71
N LEU A 191 -11.30 17.48 24.71
CA LEU A 191 -10.28 17.57 23.67
C LEU A 191 -10.86 18.03 22.34
N GLN A 192 -10.04 18.78 21.62
CA GLN A 192 -10.27 19.20 20.25
C GLN A 192 -9.03 18.87 19.43
N ARG A 193 -9.22 18.31 18.24
CA ARG A 193 -8.11 18.01 17.34
C ARG A 193 -7.50 19.30 16.80
N SER A 194 -6.18 19.36 16.73
CA SER A 194 -5.48 20.48 16.10
C SER A 194 -5.43 20.35 14.57
N SER A 195 -5.57 19.14 14.04
CA SER A 195 -5.55 18.83 12.62
C SER A 195 -6.82 18.10 12.18
N LEU A 196 -7.16 18.24 10.91
CA LEU A 196 -8.25 17.47 10.31
C LEU A 196 -7.83 16.02 10.10
N ILE A 197 -8.78 15.11 10.29
CA ILE A 197 -8.59 13.70 9.97
C ILE A 197 -8.43 13.56 8.45
N PRO A 198 -7.48 12.75 7.96
CA PRO A 198 -7.35 12.47 6.53
C PRO A 198 -8.66 11.93 5.96
N ASN A 199 -9.10 12.49 4.83
CA ASN A 199 -10.31 12.01 4.17
C ASN A 199 -10.11 10.59 3.59
N ARG A 200 -11.21 9.97 3.18
CA ARG A 200 -11.20 8.58 2.67
C ARG A 200 -10.28 8.38 1.47
N GLU A 201 -10.19 9.34 0.54
CA GLU A 201 -9.28 9.23 -0.62
C GLU A 201 -7.81 9.26 -0.19
N LYS A 202 -7.45 10.17 0.73
CA LYS A 202 -6.12 10.25 1.34
C LYS A 202 -5.74 8.94 2.03
N LEU A 203 -6.67 8.34 2.77
CA LEU A 203 -6.47 7.04 3.42
C LEU A 203 -6.29 5.92 2.39
N LYS A 204 -7.06 5.91 1.29
CA LYS A 204 -6.90 4.92 0.21
C LYS A 204 -5.52 5.02 -0.44
N THR A 205 -5.06 6.22 -0.77
CA THR A 205 -3.72 6.46 -1.30
C THR A 205 -2.66 5.99 -0.31
N PHE A 206 -2.81 6.33 0.98
CA PHE A 206 -1.88 5.88 2.02
C PHE A 206 -1.80 4.35 2.13
N ILE A 207 -2.93 3.65 2.15
CA ILE A 207 -2.97 2.19 2.23
C ILE A 207 -2.25 1.57 1.02
N ARG A 208 -2.56 2.02 -0.20
CA ARG A 208 -1.92 1.53 -1.43
C ARG A 208 -0.42 1.79 -1.50
N SER A 209 0.07 2.82 -0.83
CA SER A 209 1.51 3.14 -0.83
C SER A 209 2.35 2.19 0.02
N TYR A 210 1.74 1.54 1.02
CA TYR A 210 2.42 0.67 1.97
C TYR A 210 2.01 -0.79 1.88
N ALA A 211 0.78 -1.07 1.41
CA ALA A 211 0.21 -2.39 1.36
C ALA A 211 -0.37 -2.73 -0.02
N PHE A 212 -0.35 -4.02 -0.32
CA PHE A 212 -0.98 -4.61 -1.50
C PHE A 212 -1.85 -5.80 -1.10
N ARG A 213 -2.78 -6.15 -1.97
CA ARG A 213 -3.68 -7.28 -1.76
C ARG A 213 -3.09 -8.54 -2.40
N LEU A 214 -3.05 -9.65 -1.65
CA LEU A 214 -2.57 -10.96 -2.09
C LEU A 214 -3.58 -11.67 -3.00
N GLY A 215 -3.78 -11.12 -4.19
CA GLY A 215 -4.65 -11.66 -5.24
C GLY A 215 -6.00 -10.96 -5.39
N ASN A 216 -6.79 -11.49 -6.33
CA ASN A 216 -8.07 -10.91 -6.75
C ASN A 216 -9.29 -11.53 -6.08
N ARG A 217 -9.10 -12.49 -5.17
CA ARG A 217 -10.21 -13.17 -4.50
C ARG A 217 -10.78 -12.30 -3.38
N ALA A 218 -12.03 -12.58 -2.98
CA ALA A 218 -12.68 -11.83 -1.90
C ALA A 218 -12.00 -12.04 -0.54
N ASP A 219 -11.36 -13.20 -0.34
CA ASP A 219 -10.63 -13.63 0.84
C ASP A 219 -9.14 -13.24 0.80
N SER A 220 -8.66 -12.59 -0.25
CA SER A 220 -7.26 -12.19 -0.38
C SER A 220 -6.87 -11.13 0.67
N PRO A 221 -5.88 -11.42 1.54
CA PRO A 221 -5.45 -10.52 2.60
C PRO A 221 -4.57 -9.38 2.10
N TRP A 222 -4.50 -8.29 2.86
CA TRP A 222 -3.57 -7.18 2.64
C TRP A 222 -2.24 -7.39 3.38
N ILE A 223 -1.13 -7.20 2.68
CA ILE A 223 0.25 -7.36 3.18
C ILE A 223 1.06 -6.10 2.85
N PHE A 224 2.05 -5.80 3.68
CA PHE A 224 2.95 -4.67 3.42
C PHE A 224 4.01 -5.01 2.38
N TYR A 225 4.42 -4.02 1.60
CA TYR A 225 5.56 -4.15 0.67
C TYR A 225 6.88 -4.34 1.39
N ASP A 226 7.04 -3.64 2.51
CA ASP A 226 8.27 -3.60 3.29
C ASP A 226 8.01 -4.25 4.65
N ASP A 227 8.70 -5.35 4.91
CA ASP A 227 8.59 -6.08 6.16
C ASP A 227 9.10 -5.26 7.36
N LEU A 228 9.98 -4.27 7.14
CA LEU A 228 10.47 -3.36 8.18
C LEU A 228 9.35 -2.52 8.81
N ILE A 229 8.22 -2.35 8.13
CA ILE A 229 7.04 -1.66 8.67
C ILE A 229 6.48 -2.46 9.85
N LYS A 230 6.51 -3.79 9.78
CA LYS A 230 6.03 -4.66 10.85
C LYS A 230 6.86 -4.45 12.11
N ASP A 231 8.19 -4.44 11.96
CA ASP A 231 9.12 -4.24 13.08
C ASP A 231 9.00 -2.83 13.66
N LYS A 232 8.98 -1.81 12.79
CA LYS A 232 8.91 -0.40 13.20
C LYS A 232 7.65 -0.06 14.00
N TYR A 233 6.52 -0.69 13.67
CA TYR A 233 5.23 -0.42 14.30
C TYR A 233 4.73 -1.55 15.20
N GLU A 234 5.55 -2.59 15.44
CA GLU A 234 5.21 -3.77 16.23
C GLU A 234 3.91 -4.45 15.78
N ILE A 235 3.71 -4.55 14.46
CA ILE A 235 2.49 -5.10 13.88
C ILE A 235 2.48 -6.63 14.03
N LYS A 236 1.36 -7.18 14.50
CA LYS A 236 1.21 -8.62 14.75
C LYS A 236 0.96 -9.40 13.46
N GLU A 237 1.80 -10.39 13.20
CA GLU A 237 1.59 -11.37 12.13
C GLU A 237 0.47 -12.35 12.51
N ARG A 238 -0.44 -12.63 11.57
CA ARG A 238 -1.63 -13.50 11.76
C ARG A 238 -1.71 -14.62 10.74
N ILE A 239 -0.99 -14.49 9.63
CA ILE A 239 -0.98 -15.46 8.54
C ILE A 239 0.43 -16.06 8.48
N PRO A 240 0.58 -17.38 8.31
CA PRO A 240 1.89 -18.01 8.15
C PRO A 240 2.64 -17.45 6.94
N SER A 241 3.96 -17.28 7.08
CA SER A 241 4.82 -16.73 6.02
C SER A 241 4.78 -17.57 4.74
N GLU A 242 4.69 -18.90 4.84
CA GLU A 242 4.60 -19.81 3.69
C GLU A 242 3.39 -19.48 2.79
N THR A 243 2.23 -19.26 3.40
CA THR A 243 1.01 -18.87 2.68
C THR A 243 1.18 -17.52 1.97
N ILE A 244 1.85 -16.56 2.62
CA ILE A 244 2.12 -15.24 2.04
C ILE A 244 3.00 -15.38 0.80
N GLU A 245 4.05 -16.20 0.86
CA GLU A 245 4.97 -16.41 -0.26
C GLU A 245 4.30 -17.12 -1.45
N GLU A 246 3.42 -18.10 -1.20
CA GLU A 246 2.63 -18.73 -2.26
C GLU A 246 1.76 -17.72 -3.01
N TYR A 247 1.07 -16.84 -2.28
CA TYR A 247 0.25 -15.79 -2.89
C TYR A 247 1.09 -14.76 -3.64
N LYS A 248 2.25 -14.35 -3.09
CA LYS A 248 3.18 -13.45 -3.77
C LYS A 248 3.61 -14.08 -5.09
N LYS A 249 4.07 -15.34 -5.07
CA LYS A 249 4.49 -16.07 -6.28
C LYS A 249 3.39 -16.14 -7.34
N ALA A 250 2.14 -16.39 -6.93
CA ALA A 250 0.99 -16.43 -7.85
C ALA A 250 0.63 -15.08 -8.48
N MET A 251 1.00 -13.96 -7.84
CA MET A 251 0.71 -12.61 -8.31
C MET A 251 1.91 -11.92 -8.98
N THR A 252 3.08 -12.54 -8.92
CA THR A 252 4.28 -12.08 -9.57
C THR A 252 4.29 -12.48 -11.04
N ILE A 253 4.72 -11.56 -11.90
CA ILE A 253 5.04 -11.80 -13.30
C ILE A 253 6.55 -11.67 -13.47
N THR A 254 7.14 -12.63 -14.19
CA THR A 254 8.57 -12.62 -14.49
C THR A 254 8.83 -11.94 -15.84
N LEU A 255 10.09 -11.57 -16.07
CA LEU A 255 10.52 -11.00 -17.35
C LEU A 255 10.22 -11.96 -18.53
N ASP A 256 10.49 -13.26 -18.36
CA ASP A 256 10.23 -14.26 -19.40
C ASP A 256 8.75 -14.38 -19.76
N GLU A 257 7.87 -14.21 -18.79
CA GLU A 257 6.43 -14.19 -19.04
C GLU A 257 6.02 -12.94 -19.81
N ILE A 258 6.58 -11.77 -19.48
CA ILE A 258 6.35 -10.53 -20.23
C ILE A 258 6.79 -10.70 -21.68
N ILE A 259 8.00 -11.21 -21.92
CA ILE A 259 8.54 -11.42 -23.27
C ILE A 259 7.64 -12.37 -24.07
N ARG A 260 7.26 -13.51 -23.48
CA ARG A 260 6.35 -14.47 -24.12
C ARG A 260 4.99 -13.87 -24.46
N GLU A 261 4.45 -13.01 -23.58
CA GLU A 261 3.22 -12.27 -23.87
C GLU A 261 3.38 -11.31 -25.06
N GLN A 262 4.50 -10.57 -25.13
CA GLN A 262 4.78 -9.65 -26.24
C GLN A 262 4.95 -10.38 -27.57
N GLU A 263 5.71 -11.48 -27.60
CA GLU A 263 5.87 -12.31 -28.80
C GLU A 263 4.52 -12.84 -29.31
N ARG A 264 3.64 -13.26 -28.39
CA ARG A 264 2.30 -13.74 -28.74
C ARG A 264 1.43 -12.63 -29.32
N ILE A 265 1.52 -11.40 -28.79
CA ILE A 265 0.79 -10.24 -29.32
C ILE A 265 1.29 -9.90 -30.72
N LEU A 266 2.62 -9.88 -30.91
CA LEU A 266 3.24 -9.57 -32.19
C LEU A 266 2.81 -10.57 -33.27
N ARG A 267 2.86 -11.89 -32.98
CA ARG A 267 2.42 -12.94 -33.92
C ARG A 267 0.97 -12.75 -34.36
N LYS A 268 0.07 -12.46 -33.42
CA LYS A 268 -1.35 -12.20 -33.75
C LYS A 268 -1.51 -10.97 -34.65
N GLN A 269 -0.77 -9.90 -34.39
CA GLN A 269 -0.82 -8.70 -35.23
C GLN A 269 -0.31 -8.98 -36.65
N THR A 270 0.74 -9.80 -36.79
CA THR A 270 1.23 -10.22 -38.11
C THR A 270 0.20 -11.08 -38.85
N GLU A 271 -0.39 -12.07 -38.19
CA GLU A 271 -1.44 -12.92 -38.77
C GLU A 271 -2.67 -12.11 -39.21
N GLU A 272 -3.10 -11.12 -38.41
CA GLU A 272 -4.20 -10.21 -38.75
C GLU A 272 -3.87 -9.30 -39.95
N GLN A 273 -2.63 -8.83 -40.06
CA GLN A 273 -2.16 -8.03 -41.20
C GLN A 273 -2.07 -8.87 -42.50
N GLU A 274 -1.63 -10.12 -42.41
CA GLU A 274 -1.59 -11.05 -43.55
C GLU A 274 -3.00 -11.44 -44.02
N ALA A 275 -3.94 -11.62 -43.09
CA ALA A 275 -5.34 -11.90 -43.43
C ALA A 275 -6.04 -10.71 -44.11
N GLN A 276 -5.70 -9.47 -43.74
CA GLN A 276 -6.28 -8.26 -44.34
C GLN A 276 -5.65 -7.88 -45.70
N SER A 277 -4.43 -8.35 -45.98
CA SER A 277 -3.71 -8.07 -47.23
C SER A 277 -3.94 -9.11 -48.35
N SER A 278 -4.63 -10.21 -48.06
CA SER A 278 -5.01 -11.21 -49.07
C SER A 278 -6.20 -10.69 -49.92
N PRO A 279 -6.02 -10.45 -51.24
CA PRO A 279 -7.09 -9.91 -52.08
C PRO A 279 -8.17 -10.97 -52.34
N ASN A 280 -9.42 -10.53 -52.21
CA ASN A 280 -10.61 -11.29 -52.58
C ASN A 280 -10.59 -11.59 -54.10
N LYS A 281 -10.03 -12.74 -54.51
CA LYS A 281 -10.21 -13.28 -55.87
C LYS A 281 -11.66 -13.74 -56.01
N LYS A 282 -12.57 -12.80 -56.25
CA LYS A 282 -13.84 -13.10 -56.92
C LYS A 282 -13.51 -13.35 -58.38
N SER A 283 -13.55 -14.62 -58.76
CA SER A 283 -13.64 -15.11 -60.12
C SER A 283 -14.94 -14.58 -60.75
N ASP A 284 -14.82 -13.55 -61.58
CA ASP A 284 -15.85 -13.20 -62.55
C ASP A 284 -15.76 -14.20 -63.73
N ASP A 285 -16.35 -15.38 -63.54
CA ASP A 285 -16.76 -16.23 -64.65
C ASP A 285 -18.27 -16.08 -64.82
N ASN A 286 -18.69 -15.15 -65.69
CA ASN A 286 -20.07 -15.14 -66.19
C ASN A 286 -20.08 -15.17 -67.72
N HIS A 287 -20.23 -16.40 -68.19
CA HIS A 287 -21.02 -16.88 -69.33
C HIS A 287 -21.03 -16.03 -70.62
N THR A 288 -20.31 -16.57 -71.60
CA THR A 288 -20.61 -16.47 -73.03
C THR A 288 -22.00 -17.04 -73.32
N ASN A 289 -22.84 -16.28 -74.02
CA ASN A 289 -23.88 -16.75 -74.91
C ASN A 289 -24.06 -15.72 -76.03
#